data_AF-A0AA41X1X1-F1
#
_entry.id   AF-A0AA41X1X1-F1
#
_cell.length_a   1.000
_cell.length_b   1.000
_cell.length_c   1.000
_cell.angle_alpha   90.00
_cell.angle_beta   90.00
_cell.angle_gamma   90.00
#
_symmetry.space_group_name_H-M   'P 1'
#
loop_
_entity.id
_entity.type
_entity.pdbx_description
1 polymer ?
#
loop_
_entity_poly.entity_id
_entity_poly.type
_entity_poly.pdbx_seq_one_letter_code
_entity_poly.pdbx_strand_id
1 'polypeptide(L)'
;MKKYKMLVLAGIWICAVAAASQWDVLSLDAAGIERLLEASRKYAYLLFCLLFVMRLLFLIPSSAFIVAGAVLFSPVESVLLSSLCMLMTSTIVYTIGRQFTDTRLHRFIREKHPDLYEKLQTDKRYLFFTVLMPIAPTDAACFVAGAIHMKYRPFLTAIFAGAVPFTTLYTIFGRALSESPGAAVIIAAVILLIVIIEVQIRKKLREKELHL
;
A
#
# COMPACT_ATOMS: atom_id res chain seq x y z
N MET A 1 -10.29 -25.19 -6.63
CA MET A 1 -9.11 -25.40 -5.74
C MET A 1 -8.84 -24.28 -4.71
N LYS A 2 -9.47 -23.08 -4.76
CA LYS A 2 -9.24 -22.01 -3.75
C LYS A 2 -10.06 -22.18 -2.46
N LYS A 3 -11.28 -22.72 -2.52
CA LYS A 3 -12.19 -22.84 -1.36
C LYS A 3 -11.69 -23.82 -0.30
N TYR A 4 -11.07 -24.94 -0.68
CA TYR A 4 -10.56 -25.93 0.29
C TYR A 4 -9.36 -25.37 1.07
N LYS A 5 -8.48 -24.57 0.45
CA LYS A 5 -7.34 -23.95 1.15
C LYS A 5 -7.79 -22.97 2.23
N MET A 6 -8.89 -22.26 2.00
CA MET A 6 -9.49 -21.34 2.97
C MET A 6 -10.15 -22.09 4.13
N LEU A 7 -10.82 -23.21 3.85
CA LEU A 7 -11.40 -24.09 4.88
C LEU A 7 -10.32 -24.80 5.71
N VAL A 8 -9.22 -25.23 5.07
CA VAL A 8 -8.06 -25.82 5.75
C VAL A 8 -7.36 -24.80 6.64
N LEU A 9 -7.15 -23.57 6.16
CA LEU A 9 -6.58 -22.49 6.96
C LEU A 9 -7.47 -22.10 8.15
N ALA A 10 -8.79 -22.02 7.95
CA ALA A 10 -9.76 -21.78 9.03
C ALA A 10 -9.76 -22.94 10.05
N GLY A 11 -9.69 -24.19 9.59
CA GLY A 11 -9.60 -25.37 10.43
C GLY A 11 -8.32 -25.41 11.27
N ILE A 12 -7.17 -25.08 10.68
CA ILE A 12 -5.89 -24.95 11.40
C ILE A 12 -5.98 -23.87 12.48
N TRP A 13 -6.63 -22.74 12.18
CA TRP A 13 -6.83 -21.65 13.14
C TRP A 13 -7.71 -22.06 14.33
N ILE A 14 -8.83 -22.74 14.06
CA ILE A 14 -9.74 -23.22 15.10
C ILE A 14 -9.06 -24.27 15.97
N CYS A 15 -8.28 -25.18 15.37
CA CYS A 15 -7.52 -26.18 16.11
C CYS A 15 -6.39 -25.56 16.96
N ALA A 16 -5.72 -24.51 16.47
CA ALA A 16 -4.71 -23.79 17.23
C ALA A 16 -5.31 -23.08 18.46
N VAL A 17 -6.50 -22.48 18.31
CA VAL A 17 -7.23 -21.84 19.42
C VAL A 17 -7.73 -22.88 20.43
N ALA A 18 -8.24 -24.02 19.98
CA ALA A 18 -8.70 -25.09 20.86
C ALA A 18 -7.54 -25.81 21.59
N ALA A 19 -6.37 -25.94 20.95
CA ALA A 19 -5.17 -26.47 21.61
C ALA A 19 -4.63 -25.49 22.67
N ALA A 20 -4.69 -24.18 22.39
CA ALA A 20 -4.27 -23.13 23.33
C ALA A 20 -5.17 -23.05 24.58
N SER A 21 -6.45 -23.41 24.47
CA SER A 21 -7.37 -23.41 25.61
C SER A 21 -7.22 -24.63 26.53
N GLN A 22 -6.65 -25.75 26.05
CA GLN A 22 -6.48 -26.97 26.84
C GLN A 22 -5.20 -27.00 27.70
N TRP A 23 -4.28 -26.06 27.51
CA TRP A 23 -2.96 -26.05 28.18
C TRP A 23 -2.80 -24.99 29.28
N ASP A 24 -3.89 -24.37 29.73
CA ASP A 24 -3.88 -23.44 30.87
C ASP A 24 -2.85 -22.29 30.74
N VAL A 25 -2.48 -21.94 29.49
CA VAL A 25 -1.60 -20.81 29.15
C VAL A 25 -2.36 -19.47 29.23
N LEU A 26 -3.67 -19.53 29.50
CA LEU A 26 -4.58 -18.39 29.59
C LEU A 26 -5.03 -18.14 31.04
N SER A 27 -4.10 -18.08 31.98
CA SER A 27 -4.34 -17.32 33.20
C SER A 27 -4.45 -15.84 32.80
N LEU A 28 -5.66 -15.41 32.44
CA LEU A 28 -6.05 -14.02 32.13
C LEU A 28 -6.03 -13.16 33.41
N ASP A 29 -4.91 -13.17 34.12
CA ASP A 29 -4.61 -12.12 35.09
C ASP A 29 -4.26 -10.84 34.33
N ALA A 30 -4.47 -9.67 34.93
CA ALA A 30 -4.16 -8.38 34.30
C ALA A 30 -2.71 -8.33 33.79
N ALA A 31 -1.78 -8.93 34.53
CA ALA A 31 -0.38 -9.09 34.13
C ALA A 31 -0.18 -10.04 32.92
N GLY A 32 -1.03 -11.06 32.76
CA GLY A 32 -1.04 -11.94 31.60
C GLY A 32 -1.58 -11.26 30.35
N ILE A 33 -2.62 -10.43 30.50
CA ILE A 33 -3.19 -9.60 29.42
C ILE A 33 -2.20 -8.52 29.00
N GLU A 34 -1.55 -7.83 29.95
CA GLU A 34 -0.50 -6.84 29.64
C GLU A 34 0.68 -7.50 28.92
N ARG A 35 1.16 -8.67 29.37
CA ARG A 35 2.22 -9.42 28.68
C ARG A 35 1.82 -9.87 27.28
N LEU A 36 0.57 -10.30 27.08
CA LEU A 36 0.02 -10.64 25.75
C LEU A 36 -0.09 -9.41 24.86
N LEU A 37 -0.52 -8.26 25.40
CA LEU A 37 -0.60 -7.00 24.67
C LEU A 37 0.79 -6.48 24.29
N GLU A 38 1.76 -6.53 25.20
CA GLU A 38 3.15 -6.16 24.94
C GLU A 38 3.82 -7.10 23.93
N ALA A 39 3.65 -8.41 24.08
CA ALA A 39 4.13 -9.39 23.12
C ALA A 39 3.47 -9.19 21.74
N SER A 40 2.16 -8.92 21.71
CA SER A 40 1.45 -8.64 20.46
C SER A 40 1.94 -7.35 19.80
N ARG A 41 2.23 -6.28 20.57
CA ARG A 41 2.87 -5.05 20.07
C ARG A 41 4.26 -5.30 19.49
N LYS A 42 5.05 -6.16 20.14
CA LYS A 42 6.40 -6.52 19.67
C LYS A 42 6.37 -7.16 18.28
N TYR A 43 5.37 -7.99 18.00
CA TYR A 43 5.18 -8.59 16.67
C TYR A 43 4.30 -7.77 15.73
N ALA A 44 3.56 -6.77 16.22
CA ALA A 44 2.64 -5.96 15.41
C ALA A 44 3.37 -5.23 14.27
N TYR A 45 4.54 -4.65 14.54
CA TYR A 45 5.34 -3.99 13.49
C TYR A 45 5.74 -4.96 12.38
N LEU A 46 6.22 -6.16 12.76
CA LEU A 46 6.65 -7.19 11.81
C LEU A 46 5.46 -7.73 11.00
N LEU A 47 4.34 -8.03 11.67
CA LEU A 47 3.13 -8.52 11.03
C LEU A 47 2.53 -7.48 10.09
N PHE A 48 2.52 -6.20 10.49
CA PHE A 48 2.10 -5.10 9.63
C PHE A 48 2.95 -5.06 8.36
N CYS A 49 4.28 -5.06 8.49
CA CYS A 49 5.20 -5.07 7.35
C CYS A 49 4.95 -6.27 6.42
N LEU A 50 4.79 -7.47 7.00
CA LEU A 50 4.55 -8.69 6.24
C LEU A 50 3.24 -8.60 5.46
N LEU A 51 2.15 -8.20 6.12
CA LEU A 51 0.84 -8.05 5.47
C LEU A 51 0.86 -6.95 4.41
N PHE A 52 1.56 -5.84 4.67
CA PHE A 52 1.74 -4.76 3.70
C PHE A 52 2.47 -5.26 2.44
N VAL A 53 3.48 -6.11 2.58
CA VAL A 53 4.15 -6.74 1.42
C VAL A 53 3.22 -7.73 0.72
N MET A 54 2.50 -8.55 1.48
CA MET A 54 1.54 -9.52 0.95
C MET A 54 0.41 -8.87 0.14
N ARG A 55 0.11 -7.58 0.38
CA ARG A 55 -0.87 -6.81 -0.41
C ARG A 55 -0.63 -6.89 -1.91
N LEU A 56 0.64 -7.00 -2.33
CA LEU A 56 1.03 -7.09 -3.73
C LEU A 56 0.41 -8.31 -4.42
N LEU A 57 0.23 -9.42 -3.69
CA LEU A 57 -0.36 -10.67 -4.22
C LEU A 57 -1.87 -10.55 -4.44
N PHE A 58 -2.52 -9.68 -3.66
CA PHE A 58 -3.97 -9.48 -3.67
C PHE A 58 -4.40 -8.20 -4.37
N LEU A 59 -3.45 -7.42 -4.91
CA LEU A 59 -3.68 -6.11 -5.54
C LEU A 59 -4.46 -5.14 -4.63
N ILE A 60 -4.25 -5.24 -3.31
CA ILE A 60 -4.89 -4.35 -2.34
C ILE A 60 -4.10 -3.03 -2.30
N PRO A 61 -4.80 -1.87 -2.36
CA PRO A 61 -4.14 -0.57 -2.33
C PRO A 61 -3.40 -0.35 -1.01
N SER A 62 -2.27 0.37 -1.08
CA SER A 62 -1.49 0.76 0.10
C SER A 62 -2.29 1.59 1.10
N SER A 63 -3.22 2.44 0.62
CA SER A 63 -4.07 3.29 1.46
C SER A 63 -4.85 2.54 2.53
N ALA A 64 -5.36 1.34 2.22
CA ALA A 64 -6.06 0.50 3.19
C ALA A 64 -5.14 0.09 4.37
N PHE A 65 -3.90 -0.27 4.07
CA PHE A 65 -2.91 -0.62 5.09
C PHE A 65 -2.41 0.61 5.85
N ILE A 66 -2.29 1.77 5.21
CA ILE A 66 -1.91 3.01 5.89
C ILE A 66 -2.99 3.40 6.92
N VAL A 67 -4.27 3.31 6.53
CA VAL A 67 -5.39 3.56 7.46
C VAL A 67 -5.40 2.55 8.60
N ALA A 68 -5.13 1.27 8.33
CA ALA A 68 -4.98 0.27 9.39
C ALA A 68 -3.80 0.61 10.33
N GLY A 69 -2.67 1.05 9.79
CA GLY A 69 -1.52 1.51 10.57
C GLY A 69 -1.86 2.71 11.45
N ALA A 70 -2.70 3.62 10.97
CA ALA A 70 -3.15 4.79 11.73
C ALA A 70 -3.98 4.44 12.97
N VAL A 71 -4.71 3.32 12.91
CA VAL A 71 -5.49 2.78 14.03
C VAL A 71 -4.61 1.98 15.00
N LEU A 72 -3.61 1.27 14.48
CA LEU A 72 -2.78 0.35 15.26
C LEU A 72 -1.59 1.02 15.96
N PHE A 73 -1.06 2.12 15.40
CA PHE A 73 0.19 2.74 15.85
C PHE A 73 0.02 4.24 16.19
N SER A 74 1.05 4.81 16.82
CA SER A 74 1.10 6.27 16.99
C SER A 74 1.19 6.98 15.63
N PRO A 75 0.81 8.26 15.50
CA PRO A 75 0.79 8.94 14.19
C PRO A 75 2.15 8.90 13.49
N VAL A 76 3.22 9.14 14.25
CA VAL A 76 4.59 9.16 13.74
C VAL A 76 5.02 7.75 13.33
N GLU A 77 4.74 6.73 14.14
CA GLU A 77 5.03 5.34 13.81
C GLU A 77 4.29 4.88 12.55
N SER A 78 3.00 5.21 12.42
CA SER A 78 2.20 4.87 11.24
C SER A 78 2.80 5.46 9.97
N VAL A 79 3.20 6.74 9.98
CA VAL A 79 3.82 7.39 8.82
C VAL A 79 5.16 6.76 8.47
N LEU A 80 6.04 6.56 9.46
CA LEU A 80 7.37 5.99 9.25
C LEU A 80 7.29 4.55 8.76
N LEU A 81 6.50 3.71 9.44
CA LEU A 81 6.37 2.30 9.12
C LEU A 81 5.70 2.10 7.76
N SER A 82 4.63 2.84 7.47
CA SER A 82 3.96 2.77 6.17
C SER A 82 4.85 3.27 5.04
N SER A 83 5.60 4.36 5.25
CA SER A 83 6.56 4.86 4.25
C SER A 83 7.66 3.83 3.97
N LEU A 84 8.19 3.19 5.02
CA LEU A 84 9.18 2.13 4.90
C LEU A 84 8.62 0.93 4.13
N CYS A 85 7.40 0.49 4.45
CA CYS A 85 6.72 -0.59 3.72
C CYS A 85 6.47 -0.23 2.25
N MET A 86 6.07 1.01 1.96
CA MET A 86 5.93 1.50 0.59
C MET A 86 7.26 1.47 -0.15
N LEU A 87 8.37 1.89 0.47
CA LEU A 87 9.71 1.79 -0.13
C LEU A 87 10.11 0.33 -0.42
N MET A 88 9.89 -0.57 0.55
CA MET A 88 10.21 -2.00 0.39
C MET A 88 9.42 -2.63 -0.75
N THR A 89 8.08 -2.47 -0.74
CA THR A 89 7.21 -3.00 -1.79
C THR A 89 7.49 -2.39 -3.16
N SER A 90 7.72 -1.08 -3.23
CA SER A 90 8.08 -0.39 -4.47
C SER A 90 9.41 -0.90 -5.02
N THR A 91 10.39 -1.17 -4.16
CA THR A 91 11.69 -1.77 -4.55
C THR A 91 11.51 -3.16 -5.11
N ILE A 92 10.68 -4.01 -4.48
CA ILE A 92 10.36 -5.35 -4.99
C ILE A 92 9.77 -5.25 -6.39
N VAL A 93 8.73 -4.41 -6.56
CA VAL A 93 8.03 -4.24 -7.84
C VAL A 93 8.93 -3.65 -8.92
N TYR A 94 9.78 -2.68 -8.57
CA TYR A 94 10.80 -2.11 -9.46
C TYR A 94 11.80 -3.17 -9.93
N THR A 95 12.31 -4.00 -9.01
CA THR A 95 13.27 -5.06 -9.36
C THR A 95 12.65 -6.08 -10.30
N ILE A 96 11.39 -6.47 -10.05
CA ILE A 96 10.63 -7.34 -10.96
C ILE A 96 10.51 -6.68 -12.34
N GLY A 97 10.08 -5.41 -12.40
CA GLY A 97 9.97 -4.69 -13.67
C GLY A 97 11.30 -4.62 -14.43
N ARG A 98 12.41 -4.45 -13.71
CA ARG A 98 13.76 -4.35 -14.27
C ARG A 98 14.32 -5.67 -14.79
N GLN A 99 13.96 -6.80 -14.17
CA GLN A 99 14.45 -8.12 -14.56
C GLN A 99 13.59 -8.78 -15.64
N PHE A 100 12.30 -8.46 -15.71
CA PHE A 100 11.31 -9.20 -16.50
C PHE A 100 10.73 -8.39 -17.66
N THR A 101 11.58 -7.69 -18.41
CA THR A 101 11.19 -6.80 -19.53
C THR A 101 10.57 -7.54 -20.72
N ASP A 102 10.91 -8.79 -20.97
CA ASP A 102 10.39 -9.57 -22.12
C ASP A 102 9.27 -10.55 -21.75
N THR A 103 8.61 -10.33 -20.61
CA THR A 103 7.57 -11.23 -20.10
C THR A 103 6.16 -10.85 -20.55
N ARG A 104 5.23 -11.81 -20.47
CA ARG A 104 3.79 -11.54 -20.64
C ARG A 104 3.28 -10.47 -19.68
N LEU A 105 3.85 -10.41 -18.46
CA LEU A 105 3.51 -9.38 -17.47
C LEU A 105 3.90 -7.98 -17.95
N HIS A 106 5.10 -7.82 -18.51
CA HIS A 106 5.53 -6.54 -19.07
C HIS A 106 4.60 -6.09 -20.19
N ARG A 107 4.29 -6.98 -21.15
CA ARG A 107 3.36 -6.67 -22.25
C ARG A 107 1.98 -6.26 -21.71
N PHE A 108 1.44 -7.01 -20.76
CA PHE A 108 0.15 -6.70 -20.14
C PHE A 108 0.14 -5.32 -19.46
N ILE A 109 1.17 -4.98 -18.68
CA ILE A 109 1.23 -3.68 -17.99
C ILE A 109 1.39 -2.54 -19.03
N ARG A 110 2.18 -2.77 -20.09
CA ARG A 110 2.35 -1.81 -21.19
C ARG A 110 1.05 -1.53 -21.95
N GLU A 111 0.30 -2.57 -22.28
CA GLU A 111 -0.99 -2.45 -22.96
C GLU A 111 -2.06 -1.81 -22.06
N LYS A 112 -2.03 -2.10 -20.75
CA LYS A 112 -3.01 -1.57 -19.79
C LYS A 112 -2.73 -0.12 -19.38
N HIS A 113 -1.46 0.30 -19.37
CA HIS A 113 -1.02 1.62 -18.91
C HIS A 113 -0.03 2.28 -19.90
N PRO A 114 -0.41 2.49 -21.17
CA PRO A 114 0.49 3.07 -22.18
C PRO A 114 0.95 4.49 -21.79
N ASP A 115 0.04 5.33 -21.30
CA ASP A 115 0.34 6.71 -20.87
C ASP A 115 1.40 6.75 -19.76
N LEU A 116 1.42 5.73 -18.89
CA LEU A 116 2.36 5.64 -17.78
C LEU A 116 3.77 5.34 -18.29
N TYR A 117 3.89 4.47 -19.30
CA TYR A 117 5.14 4.20 -20.00
C TYR A 117 5.68 5.45 -20.68
N GLU A 118 4.84 6.10 -21.49
CA GLU A 118 5.23 7.30 -22.24
C GLU A 118 5.70 8.42 -21.29
N LYS A 119 4.88 8.74 -20.27
CA LYS A 119 5.19 9.83 -19.33
C LYS A 119 6.43 9.54 -18.50
N LEU A 120 6.66 8.31 -18.07
CA LEU A 120 7.87 7.95 -17.31
C LEU A 120 9.14 7.89 -18.18
N GLN A 121 9.00 7.58 -19.48
CA GLN A 121 10.12 7.68 -20.42
C GLN A 121 10.52 9.14 -20.68
N THR A 122 9.52 10.02 -20.81
CA THR A 122 9.74 11.45 -21.10
C THR A 122 10.16 12.23 -19.86
N ASP A 123 9.47 12.06 -18.73
CA ASP A 123 9.77 12.75 -17.47
C ASP A 123 9.72 11.79 -16.28
N LYS A 124 10.89 11.43 -15.78
CA LYS A 124 11.05 10.56 -14.61
C LYS A 124 10.46 11.14 -13.32
N ARG A 125 10.23 12.46 -13.24
CA ARG A 125 9.54 13.11 -12.11
C ARG A 125 8.07 12.73 -12.06
N TYR A 126 7.50 12.23 -13.16
CA TYR A 126 6.13 11.73 -13.21
C TYR A 126 5.88 10.62 -12.17
N LEU A 127 6.92 9.87 -11.80
CA LEU A 127 6.82 8.84 -10.75
C LEU A 127 6.42 9.45 -9.39
N PHE A 128 7.02 10.57 -9.00
CA PHE A 128 6.69 11.25 -7.75
C PHE A 128 5.21 11.65 -7.72
N PHE A 129 4.73 12.29 -8.80
CA PHE A 129 3.32 12.67 -8.90
C PHE A 129 2.40 11.45 -8.87
N THR A 130 2.79 10.35 -9.51
CA THR A 130 2.03 9.10 -9.50
C THR A 130 1.91 8.48 -8.10
N VAL A 131 2.93 8.61 -7.26
CA VAL A 131 2.86 8.12 -5.86
C VAL A 131 1.97 9.02 -5.00
N LEU A 132 1.99 10.33 -5.24
CA LEU A 132 1.21 11.31 -4.45
C LEU A 132 -0.31 11.18 -4.69
N MET A 133 -0.70 10.67 -5.86
CA MET A 133 -2.08 10.63 -6.28
C MET A 133 -2.86 9.42 -5.70
N PRO A 134 -4.02 9.63 -5.06
CA PRO A 134 -4.87 8.58 -4.45
C PRO A 134 -5.20 7.37 -5.32
N ILE A 135 -5.48 7.57 -6.61
CA ILE A 135 -6.02 6.52 -7.50
C ILE A 135 -4.98 6.03 -8.50
N ALA A 136 -3.85 6.71 -8.59
CA ALA A 136 -2.87 6.37 -9.60
C ALA A 136 -2.27 4.97 -9.33
N PRO A 137 -1.98 4.18 -10.38
CA PRO A 137 -1.53 2.81 -10.24
C PRO A 137 -0.04 2.79 -9.84
N THR A 138 0.26 3.13 -8.59
CA THR A 138 1.64 3.30 -8.08
C THR A 138 2.48 2.04 -8.29
N ASP A 139 1.93 0.86 -8.02
CA ASP A 139 2.66 -0.40 -8.22
C ASP A 139 2.99 -0.62 -9.72
N ALA A 140 2.07 -0.27 -10.63
CA ALA A 140 2.38 -0.30 -12.06
C ALA A 140 3.48 0.71 -12.40
N ALA A 141 3.45 1.91 -11.82
CA ALA A 141 4.47 2.94 -12.06
C ALA A 141 5.86 2.49 -11.60
N CYS A 142 5.94 1.82 -10.45
CA CYS A 142 7.18 1.21 -9.96
C CYS A 142 7.68 0.13 -10.92
N PHE A 143 6.78 -0.71 -11.43
CA PHE A 143 7.12 -1.73 -12.42
C PHE A 143 7.66 -1.10 -13.71
N VAL A 144 6.94 -0.10 -14.25
CA VAL A 144 7.35 0.62 -15.46
C VAL A 144 8.71 1.29 -15.27
N ALA A 145 8.93 1.98 -14.14
CA ALA A 145 10.21 2.59 -13.82
C ALA A 145 11.37 1.56 -13.83
N GLY A 146 11.12 0.35 -13.32
CA GLY A 146 12.05 -0.77 -13.43
C GLY A 146 12.29 -1.19 -14.88
N ALA A 147 11.21 -1.39 -15.63
CA ALA A 147 11.23 -1.90 -17.00
C ALA A 147 11.90 -0.95 -18.01
N ILE A 148 11.85 0.36 -17.77
CA ILE A 148 12.59 1.36 -18.58
C ILE A 148 14.01 1.60 -18.06
N HIS A 149 14.50 0.76 -17.14
CA HIS A 149 15.82 0.85 -16.51
C HIS A 149 16.11 2.22 -15.87
N MET A 150 15.11 2.86 -15.26
CA MET A 150 15.33 4.08 -14.46
C MET A 150 16.38 3.81 -13.37
N LYS A 151 17.35 4.70 -13.16
CA LYS A 151 18.38 4.53 -12.12
C LYS A 151 17.70 4.40 -10.74
N TYR A 152 18.18 3.46 -9.92
CA TYR A 152 17.55 3.13 -8.63
C TYR A 152 17.52 4.32 -7.65
N ARG A 153 18.58 5.13 -7.59
CA ARG A 153 18.63 6.30 -6.70
C ARG A 153 17.51 7.32 -6.98
N PRO A 154 17.37 7.88 -8.21
CA PRO A 154 16.23 8.73 -8.57
C PRO A 154 14.86 8.09 -8.34
N PHE A 155 14.75 6.78 -8.58
CA PHE A 155 13.53 6.02 -8.33
C PHE A 155 13.16 6.07 -6.85
N LEU A 156 14.10 5.64 -5.98
CA LEU A 156 13.87 5.55 -4.55
C LEU A 156 13.58 6.92 -3.93
N THR A 157 14.26 7.97 -4.38
CA THR A 157 13.98 9.35 -3.92
C THR A 157 12.59 9.82 -4.32
N ALA A 158 12.12 9.50 -5.53
CA ALA A 158 10.78 9.86 -5.97
C ALA A 158 9.70 9.12 -5.19
N ILE A 159 9.90 7.81 -4.93
CA ILE A 159 8.99 7.03 -4.08
C ILE A 159 8.96 7.61 -2.67
N PHE A 160 10.12 7.86 -2.06
CA PHE A 160 10.19 8.39 -0.70
C PHE A 160 9.49 9.74 -0.58
N ALA A 161 9.83 10.67 -1.49
CA ALA A 161 9.26 12.01 -1.49
C ALA A 161 7.73 12.00 -1.69
N GLY A 162 7.19 11.07 -2.49
CA GLY A 162 5.75 10.92 -2.67
C GLY A 162 5.06 10.15 -1.54
N ALA A 163 5.73 9.14 -0.98
CA ALA A 163 5.16 8.25 0.05
C ALA A 163 4.97 8.97 1.38
N VAL A 164 5.89 9.85 1.79
CA VAL A 164 5.78 10.59 3.05
C VAL A 164 4.50 11.44 3.13
N PRO A 165 4.21 12.37 2.18
CA PRO A 165 2.97 13.15 2.23
C PRO A 165 1.73 12.28 2.03
N PHE A 166 1.80 11.26 1.17
CA PHE A 166 0.70 10.33 0.96
C PHE A 166 0.33 9.57 2.25
N THR A 167 1.32 8.95 2.89
CA THR A 167 1.11 8.21 4.14
C THR A 167 0.68 9.12 5.28
N THR A 168 1.16 10.37 5.30
CA THR A 168 0.74 11.38 6.28
C THR A 168 -0.74 11.71 6.12
N LEU A 169 -1.19 12.03 4.91
CA LEU A 169 -2.60 12.32 4.61
C LEU A 169 -3.52 11.16 5.03
N TYR A 170 -3.19 9.94 4.63
CA TYR A 170 -4.00 8.76 4.95
C TYR A 170 -3.90 8.34 6.42
N THR A 171 -2.80 8.67 7.11
CA THR A 171 -2.70 8.47 8.57
C THR A 171 -3.62 9.45 9.30
N ILE A 172 -3.60 10.73 8.93
CA ILE A 172 -4.51 11.74 9.51
C ILE A 172 -5.97 11.35 9.25
N PHE A 173 -6.28 10.94 8.02
CA PHE A 173 -7.60 10.44 7.67
C PHE A 173 -8.02 9.24 8.54
N GLY A 174 -7.15 8.22 8.65
CA GLY A 174 -7.43 7.02 9.44
C GLY A 174 -7.69 7.31 10.92
N ARG A 175 -6.96 8.25 11.52
CA ARG A 175 -7.19 8.69 12.91
C ARG A 175 -8.49 9.46 13.06
N ALA A 176 -8.78 10.37 12.13
CA ALA A 176 -9.99 11.17 12.16
C ALA A 176 -11.26 10.30 12.20
N LEU A 177 -11.24 9.12 11.57
CA LEU A 177 -12.36 8.16 11.62
C LEU A 177 -12.75 7.75 13.05
N SER A 178 -11.80 7.72 13.98
CA SER A 178 -12.04 7.32 15.38
C SER A 178 -12.16 8.51 16.33
N GLU A 179 -11.41 9.59 16.08
CA GLU A 179 -11.31 10.73 17.01
C GLU A 179 -12.30 11.86 16.70
N SER A 180 -12.61 12.10 15.42
CA SER A 180 -13.45 13.22 15.00
C SER A 180 -14.17 12.91 13.68
N PRO A 181 -15.39 12.35 13.75
CA PRO A 181 -16.17 12.01 12.56
C PRO A 181 -16.37 13.19 11.60
N GLY A 182 -16.55 14.41 12.12
CA GLY A 182 -16.67 15.62 11.29
C GLY A 182 -15.39 15.93 10.51
N ALA A 183 -14.22 15.83 11.14
CA ALA A 183 -12.94 16.01 10.45
C ALA A 183 -12.71 14.90 9.40
N ALA A 184 -13.10 13.66 9.69
CA ALA A 184 -12.99 12.54 8.76
C ALA A 184 -13.80 12.79 7.48
N VAL A 185 -15.04 13.30 7.61
CA VAL A 185 -15.89 13.66 6.46
C VAL A 185 -15.25 14.76 5.62
N ILE A 186 -14.68 15.80 6.25
CA ILE A 186 -14.01 16.89 5.53
C ILE A 186 -12.79 16.35 4.77
N ILE A 187 -11.93 15.55 5.42
CA ILE A 187 -10.74 14.97 4.78
C ILE A 187 -11.15 14.03 3.64
N ALA A 188 -12.19 13.20 3.83
CA ALA A 188 -12.73 12.35 2.78
C ALA A 188 -13.24 13.17 1.58
N ALA A 189 -13.95 14.28 1.83
CA ALA A 189 -14.43 15.17 0.78
C ALA A 189 -13.27 15.82 0.00
N VAL A 190 -12.19 16.21 0.69
CA VAL A 190 -10.98 16.74 0.04
C VAL A 190 -10.29 15.67 -0.80
N ILE A 191 -10.11 14.44 -0.28
CA ILE A 191 -9.56 13.31 -1.04
C ILE A 191 -10.42 13.02 -2.27
N LEU A 192 -11.74 13.03 -2.12
CA LEU A 192 -12.69 12.82 -3.22
C LEU A 192 -12.59 13.94 -4.28
N LEU A 193 -12.45 15.20 -3.86
CA LEU A 193 -12.27 16.32 -4.76
C LEU A 193 -10.96 16.19 -5.57
N ILE A 194 -9.86 15.83 -4.90
CA ILE A 194 -8.57 15.57 -5.55
C ILE A 194 -8.74 14.47 -6.60
N VAL A 195 -9.40 13.37 -6.24
CA VAL A 195 -9.73 12.26 -7.13
C VAL A 195 -10.54 12.70 -8.35
N ILE A 196 -11.57 13.53 -8.15
CA ILE A 196 -12.42 14.03 -9.25
C ILE A 196 -11.58 14.86 -10.22
N ILE A 197 -10.77 15.79 -9.70
CA ILE A 197 -9.88 16.63 -10.49
C ILE A 197 -8.88 15.75 -11.27
N GLU A 198 -8.30 14.75 -10.61
CA GLU A 198 -7.34 13.81 -11.19
C GLU A 198 -7.96 13.02 -12.37
N VAL A 199 -9.20 12.55 -12.21
CA VAL A 199 -9.95 11.87 -13.26
C VAL A 199 -10.29 12.81 -14.41
N GLN A 200 -10.71 14.05 -14.12
CA GLN A 200 -11.02 15.04 -15.16
C GLN A 200 -9.78 15.42 -15.98
N ILE A 201 -8.64 15.66 -15.32
CA ILE A 201 -7.37 15.94 -16.00
C ILE A 201 -6.99 14.76 -16.90
N ARG A 202 -7.08 13.52 -16.41
CA ARG A 202 -6.80 12.33 -17.23
C ARG A 202 -7.75 12.13 -18.40
N LYS A 203 -9.01 12.49 -18.27
CA LYS A 203 -9.97 12.45 -19.39
C LYS A 203 -9.61 13.48 -20.45
N LYS A 204 -9.39 14.74 -20.05
CA LYS A 204 -9.05 15.84 -20.95
C LYS A 204 -7.72 15.61 -21.69
N LEU A 205 -6.75 14.98 -21.05
CA LEU A 205 -5.49 14.60 -21.69
C LEU A 205 -5.71 13.53 -22.77
N ARG A 206 -6.46 12.47 -22.46
CA ARG A 206 -6.78 11.41 -23.44
C ARG A 206 -7.61 11.90 -24.62
N GLU A 207 -8.54 12.83 -24.39
CA GLU A 207 -9.33 13.44 -25.48
C GLU A 207 -8.45 14.23 -26.45
N LYS A 208 -7.44 14.96 -25.95
CA LYS A 208 -6.51 15.71 -26.82
C LYS A 208 -5.62 14.79 -27.66
N GLU A 209 -5.19 13.67 -27.10
CA GLU A 209 -4.37 12.66 -27.79
C GLU A 209 -5.15 11.94 -28.90
N LEU A 210 -6.48 11.85 -28.81
CA LEU A 210 -7.36 11.25 -29.83
C LEU A 210 -7.71 12.18 -31.00
N HIS A 211 -7.46 13.48 -30.86
CA HIS A 211 -7.76 14.51 -31.87
C HIS A 211 -6.51 15.04 -32.61
N LEU A 212 -5.35 14.41 -32.39
CA LEU A 212 -4.08 14.64 -33.09
C LEU A 212 -3.78 13.44 -34.00
#